data_AF-A0A4W3GAD6-F1
#
_entry.id   AF-A0A4W3GAD6-F1
#
_cell.length_a   1.000
_cell.length_b   1.000
_cell.length_c   1.000
_cell.angle_alpha   90.00
_cell.angle_beta   90.00
_cell.angle_gamma   90.00
#
_symmetry.space_group_name_H-M   'P 1'
#
loop_
_entity.id
_entity.type
_entity.pdbx_description
1 polymer ?
#
loop_
_entity_poly.entity_id
_entity_poly.type
_entity_poly.pdbx_seq_one_letter_code
_entity_poly.pdbx_strand_id
1 'polypeptide(L)'
;MPAKGPLQSVQVFGSKKTATAVLLLLLGKEGIAGVDIRVPVKGGGHVAQIYPVLQSISKTLFAYYHIYVDEASKKEIKDIFIQCHWNPLIADPCHCGAKKFGGTGAPDRYQKSYG
;
A
#
# COMPACT_ATOMS: atom_id res chain seq x y z
N MET A 1 17.83 31.02 -14.18
CA MET A 1 17.11 29.75 -13.94
C MET A 1 17.81 29.06 -12.77
N PRO A 2 17.20 28.93 -11.58
CA PRO A 2 17.87 28.21 -10.50
C PRO A 2 18.05 26.75 -10.94
N ALA A 3 19.27 26.23 -10.82
CA ALA A 3 19.57 24.84 -11.14
C ALA A 3 18.67 23.94 -10.29
N LYS A 4 17.98 22.98 -10.93
CA LYS A 4 17.30 21.90 -10.20
C LYS A 4 18.39 21.22 -9.35
N GLY A 5 18.23 21.27 -8.03
CA GLY A 5 19.10 20.53 -7.11
C GLY A 5 19.12 19.03 -7.41
N PRO A 6 19.95 18.24 -6.72
CA PRO A 6 20.04 16.79 -6.96
C PRO A 6 18.64 16.16 -6.88
N LEU A 7 18.34 15.24 -7.80
CA LEU A 7 17.07 14.52 -7.85
C LEU A 7 16.83 13.83 -6.49
N GLN A 8 15.82 14.31 -5.76
CA GLN A 8 15.40 13.71 -4.50
C GLN A 8 14.60 12.45 -4.80
N SER A 9 15.11 11.29 -4.38
CA SER A 9 14.45 10.01 -4.58
C SER A 9 14.18 9.33 -3.25
N VAL A 10 12.94 8.91 -3.03
CA VAL A 10 12.53 8.12 -1.86
C VAL A 10 12.02 6.79 -2.35
N GLN A 11 12.64 5.70 -1.91
CA GLN A 11 12.24 4.34 -2.27
C GLN A 11 11.46 3.71 -1.13
N VAL A 12 10.22 3.28 -1.41
CA VAL A 12 9.37 2.62 -0.40
C VAL A 12 8.68 1.40 -0.99
N PHE A 13 8.51 0.37 -0.16
CA PHE A 13 7.91 -0.91 -0.54
C PHE A 13 6.46 -1.05 -0.01
N GLY A 14 5.57 -1.48 -0.90
CA GLY A 14 4.22 -1.96 -0.58
C GLY A 14 4.16 -3.49 -0.69
N SER A 15 3.31 -4.17 0.10
CA SER A 15 3.37 -5.64 0.22
C SER A 15 2.03 -6.38 0.05
N LYS A 16 0.93 -5.74 -0.39
CA LYS A 16 -0.45 -6.27 -0.15
C LYS A 16 -1.45 -6.21 -1.29
N LYS A 17 -2.64 -6.82 -1.16
CA LYS A 17 -3.47 -7.31 -2.28
C LYS A 17 -4.88 -6.67 -2.39
N THR A 18 -5.18 -5.90 -3.46
CA THR A 18 -6.48 -5.26 -3.92
C THR A 18 -6.63 -3.69 -3.98
N ALA A 19 -7.74 -3.04 -4.35
CA ALA A 19 -7.76 -1.90 -5.32
C ALA A 19 -7.22 -0.46 -4.98
N THR A 20 -6.88 0.30 -6.05
CA THR A 20 -6.39 1.70 -6.12
C THR A 20 -7.35 2.52 -6.99
N ALA A 21 -7.93 3.59 -6.43
CA ALA A 21 -8.61 4.69 -7.16
C ALA A 21 -8.82 5.93 -6.27
N VAL A 22 -8.84 5.77 -4.95
CA VAL A 22 -9.30 6.83 -4.03
C VAL A 22 -8.22 7.87 -3.67
N LEU A 23 -6.93 7.51 -3.70
CA LEU A 23 -5.84 8.37 -3.21
C LEU A 23 -5.61 9.63 -4.07
N LEU A 24 -5.73 9.50 -5.39
CA LEU A 24 -5.57 10.63 -6.31
C LEU A 24 -6.73 11.63 -6.21
N LEU A 25 -7.91 11.14 -5.82
CA LEU A 25 -9.12 11.94 -5.66
C LEU A 25 -9.09 12.71 -4.32
N LEU A 26 -8.51 12.12 -3.28
CA LEU A 26 -8.46 12.68 -1.91
C LEU A 26 -7.41 13.78 -1.72
N LEU A 27 -6.21 13.64 -2.31
CA LEU A 27 -5.12 14.59 -2.11
C LEU A 27 -5.14 15.77 -3.12
N GLY A 28 -6.01 15.69 -4.13
CA GLY A 28 -6.04 16.64 -5.26
C GLY A 28 -4.80 16.53 -6.15
N LYS A 29 -4.87 17.09 -7.36
CA LYS A 29 -3.72 17.17 -8.29
C LYS A 29 -2.58 18.06 -7.76
N GLU A 30 -2.91 18.91 -6.81
CA GLU A 30 -2.06 19.98 -6.27
C GLU A 30 -1.08 19.45 -5.21
N GLY A 31 -1.46 18.44 -4.43
CA GLY A 31 -0.54 17.78 -3.50
C GLY A 31 0.52 16.88 -4.16
N ILE A 32 0.38 16.57 -5.45
CA ILE A 32 1.28 15.69 -6.23
C ILE A 32 1.99 16.48 -7.35
N ALA A 33 1.75 17.79 -7.46
CA ALA A 33 2.32 18.63 -8.50
C ALA A 33 3.84 18.78 -8.31
N GLY A 34 4.63 17.98 -9.03
CA GLY A 34 6.10 18.04 -9.03
C GLY A 34 6.81 16.76 -8.57
N VAL A 35 6.09 15.69 -8.22
CA VAL A 35 6.67 14.40 -7.82
C VAL A 35 6.39 13.32 -8.88
N ASP A 36 7.44 12.81 -9.52
CA ASP A 36 7.36 11.67 -10.44
C ASP A 36 7.46 10.35 -9.66
N ILE A 37 6.39 9.55 -9.64
CA ILE A 37 6.32 8.29 -8.90
C ILE A 37 6.36 7.10 -9.87
N ARG A 38 7.36 6.23 -9.74
CA ARG A 38 7.48 4.97 -10.50
C ARG A 38 7.33 3.78 -9.55
N VAL A 39 6.34 2.92 -9.80
CA VAL A 39 6.05 1.75 -8.95
C VAL A 39 6.16 0.45 -9.76
N PRO A 40 7.27 -0.30 -9.64
CA PRO A 40 7.34 -1.65 -10.18
C PRO A 40 6.67 -2.65 -9.24
N VAL A 41 5.76 -3.47 -9.76
CA VAL A 41 5.12 -4.58 -9.02
C VAL A 41 5.56 -5.92 -9.61
N LYS A 42 5.96 -6.86 -8.76
CA LYS A 42 6.34 -8.23 -9.17
C LYS A 42 5.60 -9.26 -8.30
N GLY A 43 5.15 -10.35 -8.94
CA GLY A 43 4.41 -11.42 -8.28
C GLY A 43 2.94 -11.09 -7.97
N GLY A 44 2.24 -12.02 -7.32
CA GLY A 44 0.81 -11.90 -7.03
C GLY A 44 -0.08 -12.19 -8.25
N GLY A 45 -1.40 -12.14 -8.05
CA GLY A 45 -2.39 -12.24 -9.14
C GLY A 45 -2.86 -10.87 -9.62
N HIS A 46 -3.55 -10.81 -10.77
CA HIS A 46 -4.01 -9.56 -11.41
C HIS A 46 -4.70 -8.58 -10.44
N VAL A 47 -5.69 -9.07 -9.67
CA VAL A 47 -6.42 -8.22 -8.70
C VAL A 47 -5.56 -7.88 -7.47
N ALA A 48 -4.64 -8.77 -7.11
CA ALA A 48 -3.76 -8.61 -5.96
C ALA A 48 -2.64 -7.58 -6.18
N GLN A 49 -2.31 -7.21 -7.41
CA GLN A 49 -1.25 -6.24 -7.69
C GLN A 49 -1.67 -4.78 -7.47
N ILE A 50 -2.92 -4.52 -7.14
CA ILE A 50 -3.43 -3.16 -7.08
C ILE A 50 -3.09 -2.48 -5.72
N TYR A 51 -3.16 -3.17 -4.57
CA TYR A 51 -2.95 -2.58 -3.23
C TYR A 51 -1.49 -2.28 -2.92
N PRO A 52 -0.49 -3.05 -3.41
CA PRO A 52 0.89 -2.68 -3.15
C PRO A 52 1.18 -1.34 -3.84
N VAL A 53 0.51 -1.02 -4.95
CA VAL A 53 0.61 0.28 -5.62
C VAL A 53 0.06 1.38 -4.71
N LEU A 54 -1.19 1.27 -4.24
CA LEU A 54 -1.78 2.25 -3.33
C LEU A 54 -0.89 2.46 -2.08
N GLN A 55 -0.52 1.37 -1.44
CA GLN A 55 0.31 1.39 -0.24
C GLN A 55 1.69 2.00 -0.50
N SER A 56 2.32 1.69 -1.64
CA SER A 56 3.60 2.27 -2.01
C SER A 56 3.49 3.78 -2.19
N ILE A 57 2.43 4.28 -2.85
CA ILE A 57 2.24 5.71 -3.08
C ILE A 57 2.03 6.44 -1.74
N SER A 58 1.15 5.93 -0.87
CA SER A 58 0.89 6.53 0.44
C SER A 58 2.14 6.59 1.32
N LYS A 59 2.94 5.50 1.35
CA LYS A 59 4.18 5.49 2.13
C LYS A 59 5.27 6.36 1.52
N THR A 60 5.37 6.41 0.19
CA THR A 60 6.32 7.30 -0.51
C THR A 60 6.02 8.76 -0.21
N LEU A 61 4.75 9.18 -0.27
CA LEU A 61 4.35 10.53 0.12
C LEU A 61 4.68 10.81 1.59
N PHE A 62 4.29 9.92 2.50
CA PHE A 62 4.58 10.09 3.93
C PHE A 62 6.08 10.23 4.21
N ALA A 63 6.91 9.43 3.54
CA ALA A 63 8.36 9.49 3.66
C ALA A 63 8.96 10.75 3.00
N TYR A 64 8.39 11.24 1.91
CA TYR A 64 8.79 12.48 1.26
C TYR A 64 8.57 13.69 2.16
N TYR A 65 7.36 13.85 2.72
CA TYR A 65 7.05 14.94 3.65
C TYR A 65 7.90 14.87 4.93
N HIS A 66 8.21 13.66 5.41
CA HIS A 66 9.06 13.47 6.58
C HIS A 66 10.50 13.97 6.39
N ILE A 67 11.07 13.82 5.19
CA ILE A 67 12.47 14.16 4.94
C ILE A 67 12.62 15.60 4.41
N TYR A 68 11.67 16.10 3.62
CA TYR A 68 11.89 17.29 2.80
C TYR A 68 10.99 18.48 3.09
N VAL A 69 9.90 18.32 3.84
CA VAL A 69 8.91 19.41 4.04
C VAL A 69 8.80 19.74 5.53
N ASP A 70 7.93 19.05 6.27
CA ASP A 70 7.72 19.29 7.70
C ASP A 70 6.86 18.18 8.35
N GLU A 71 6.89 18.11 9.68
CA GLU A 71 6.16 17.09 10.45
C GLU A 71 4.68 17.44 10.69
N ALA A 72 4.27 18.71 10.56
CA ALA A 72 2.88 19.14 10.71
C ALA A 72 2.03 18.67 9.53
N SER A 73 2.46 18.96 8.31
CA SER A 73 1.84 18.51 7.04
C SER A 73 1.77 16.98 6.96
N LYS A 74 2.80 16.29 7.43
CA LYS A 74 2.82 14.81 7.54
C LYS A 74 1.68 14.30 8.41
N LYS A 75 1.38 14.97 9.53
CA LYS A 75 0.31 14.58 10.45
C LYS A 75 -1.06 14.81 9.84
N GLU A 76 -1.27 15.93 9.16
CA GLU A 76 -2.53 16.23 8.45
C GLU A 76 -2.84 15.17 7.39
N ILE A 77 -1.85 14.81 6.57
CA ILE A 77 -1.98 13.76 5.55
C ILE A 77 -2.26 12.40 6.20
N LYS A 78 -1.61 12.09 7.32
CA LYS A 78 -1.84 10.86 8.07
C LYS A 78 -3.26 10.78 8.62
N ASP A 79 -3.77 11.88 9.15
CA ASP A 79 -5.12 11.95 9.71
C ASP A 79 -6.18 11.77 8.60
N ILE A 80 -5.96 12.35 7.41
CA ILE A 80 -6.80 12.12 6.22
C ILE A 80 -6.80 10.62 5.83
N PHE A 81 -5.63 9.97 5.83
CA PHE A 81 -5.53 8.54 5.51
C PHE A 81 -6.16 7.63 6.54
N ILE A 82 -6.12 8.00 7.84
CA ILE A 82 -6.76 7.25 8.92
C ILE A 82 -8.28 7.38 8.86
N GLN A 83 -8.80 8.56 8.48
CA GLN A 83 -10.23 8.80 8.31
C GLN A 83 -10.81 8.01 7.12
N CYS A 84 -9.99 7.71 6.11
CA CYS A 84 -10.39 6.83 5.02
C CYS A 84 -10.42 5.38 5.49
N HIS A 85 -11.51 4.67 5.18
CA HIS A 85 -11.85 3.31 5.66
C HIS A 85 -10.80 2.21 5.33
N TRP A 86 -9.73 2.53 4.60
CA TRP A 86 -8.62 1.63 4.31
C TRP A 86 -7.29 2.35 4.61
N ASN A 87 -6.78 2.26 5.84
CA ASN A 87 -5.52 2.92 6.22
C ASN A 87 -4.34 2.33 5.40
N PRO A 88 -3.85 3.01 4.36
CA PRO A 88 -2.93 2.45 3.38
C PRO A 88 -1.48 2.40 3.88
N LEU A 89 -1.19 3.08 5.00
CA LEU A 89 0.13 3.12 5.62
C LEU A 89 0.51 1.76 6.22
N ILE A 90 -0.47 1.10 6.83
CA ILE A 90 -0.30 -0.23 7.41
C ILE A 90 -0.71 -1.24 6.38
N ALA A 91 -0.06 -2.38 6.46
CA ALA A 91 -0.28 -3.47 5.56
C ALA A 91 -1.20 -4.50 6.27
N ASP A 92 -2.26 -5.04 5.64
CA ASP A 92 -3.04 -6.25 6.05
C ASP A 92 -2.25 -7.55 6.30
N PRO A 93 -2.03 -8.00 7.55
CA PRO A 93 -1.13 -9.13 7.86
C PRO A 93 -1.62 -10.50 7.35
N CYS A 94 -2.75 -10.58 6.66
CA CYS A 94 -3.38 -11.80 6.21
C CYS A 94 -2.56 -12.55 5.15
N HIS A 95 -2.33 -13.85 5.40
CA HIS A 95 -1.68 -14.77 4.48
C HIS A 95 -2.49 -16.08 4.40
N CYS A 96 -2.38 -16.79 3.27
CA CYS A 96 -3.03 -18.08 3.12
C CYS A 96 -2.37 -19.09 4.07
N GLY A 97 -3.19 -19.77 4.88
CA GLY A 97 -2.70 -20.84 5.75
C GLY A 97 -2.18 -22.04 4.94
N ALA A 98 -1.18 -22.73 5.49
CA ALA A 98 -0.65 -23.95 4.89
C ALA A 98 -1.70 -25.08 4.96
N LYS A 99 -1.84 -25.84 3.87
CA LYS A 99 -2.68 -27.03 3.83
C LYS A 99 -2.13 -28.09 4.79
N LYS A 100 -3.01 -28.68 5.60
CA LYS A 100 -2.68 -29.81 6.48
C LYS A 100 -3.20 -31.11 5.87
N PHE A 101 -2.61 -32.24 6.27
CA PHE A 101 -3.08 -33.57 5.85
C PHE A 101 -4.51 -33.82 6.36
N GLY A 102 -5.27 -34.60 5.59
CA GLY A 102 -6.60 -35.06 6.00
C GLY A 102 -7.75 -34.13 5.60
N GLY A 103 -7.58 -33.28 4.58
CA GLY A 103 -8.64 -32.47 3.98
C GLY A 103 -8.21 -31.80 2.67
N THR A 104 -9.12 -31.10 2.00
CA THR A 104 -8.84 -30.49 0.69
C THR A 104 -8.19 -29.12 0.82
N GLY A 105 -8.46 -28.39 1.89
CA GLY A 105 -7.94 -27.04 2.15
C GLY A 105 -7.49 -26.82 3.59
N ALA A 106 -7.15 -25.58 3.93
CA ALA A 106 -6.92 -25.14 5.30
C ALA A 106 -8.11 -24.28 5.75
N PRO A 107 -8.85 -24.62 6.84
CA PRO A 107 -8.63 -25.69 7.81
C PRO A 107 -9.42 -26.99 7.56
N ASP A 108 -9.98 -27.16 6.35
CA ASP A 108 -10.86 -28.26 5.97
C ASP A 108 -10.34 -29.66 6.34
N ARG A 109 -11.26 -30.57 6.69
CA ARG A 109 -10.97 -31.99 6.98
C ARG A 109 -11.99 -32.90 6.29
N TYR A 110 -11.53 -34.08 5.84
CA TYR A 110 -12.40 -35.10 5.26
C TYR A 110 -13.48 -35.55 6.26
N GLN A 111 -14.69 -35.76 5.76
CA GLN A 111 -15.83 -36.22 6.54
C GLN A 111 -15.56 -37.59 7.16
N LYS A 112 -15.93 -37.76 8.45
CA LYS A 112 -15.83 -39.05 9.15
C LYS A 112 -17.15 -39.81 9.02
N SER A 113 -17.06 -41.13 8.83
CA SER A 113 -18.18 -42.05 8.96
C SER A 113 -18.18 -42.68 10.35
N TYR A 114 -19.30 -42.59 11.07
CA TYR A 114 -19.52 -43.30 12.32
C TYR A 114 -20.47 -44.45 12.01
N GLY A 115 -19.95 -45.67 12.05
CA GLY A 115 -20.70 -46.92 11.91
C GLY A 115 -20.63 -47.71 13.21
#